data_AF-A0A3D6DX92-F1
#
_entry.id   AF-A0A3D6DX92-F1
#
_cell.length_a   1.000
_cell.length_b   1.000
_cell.length_c   1.000
_cell.angle_alpha   90.00
_cell.angle_beta   90.00
_cell.angle_gamma   90.00
#
_symmetry.space_group_name_H-M   'P 1'
#
loop_
_entity.id
_entity.type
_entity.pdbx_description
1 polymer ?
#
loop_
_entity_poly.entity_id
_entity_poly.type
_entity_poly.pdbx_seq_one_letter_code
_entity_poly.pdbx_strand_id
1 'polypeptide(L)'
;MPFVDLPPQLQERVVCSIAAAVKYEVPANIVLAVAEKEAGKPGQWVRNTNGTHDVGPMQFNTSYLGDLARYGITADDVAAAGCYAYDLAAWRIRGHLKKDKGDLWTRAANYHSRTPRYNAVYRKDLRVKAAKWADWLEARFVTVDVTKKRATASLPVAAAVVQASRVQATATPPAAKPPSKLAWESAGYVPRKVTSAQP
;
A
#
# COMPACT_ATOMS: atom_id res chain seq x y z
N MET A 1 7.74 -1.10 15.48
CA MET A 1 6.80 -1.33 14.37
C MET A 1 6.26 0.04 13.94
N PRO A 2 6.39 0.44 12.66
CA PRO A 2 6.27 1.85 12.25
C PRO A 2 4.84 2.40 12.12
N PHE A 3 3.81 1.67 12.59
CA PHE A 3 2.40 2.01 12.35
C PHE A 3 1.64 2.56 13.57
N VAL A 4 2.27 2.65 14.74
CA VAL A 4 1.57 2.91 16.01
C VAL A 4 1.22 4.41 16.21
N ASP A 5 1.80 5.32 15.43
CA ASP A 5 1.68 6.77 15.67
C ASP A 5 0.89 7.55 14.59
N LEU A 6 0.18 6.87 13.67
CA LEU A 6 -0.63 7.54 12.63
C LEU A 6 -2.11 7.61 13.04
N PRO A 7 -2.84 8.69 12.68
CA PRO A 7 -4.30 8.74 12.87
C PRO A 7 -4.97 7.50 12.25
N PRO A 8 -6.03 6.93 12.86
CA PRO A 8 -6.60 5.65 12.43
C PRO A 8 -6.95 5.58 10.93
N GLN A 9 -7.49 6.67 10.36
CA GLN A 9 -7.83 6.71 8.93
C GLN A 9 -6.58 6.69 8.03
N LEU A 10 -5.48 7.28 8.50
CA LEU A 10 -4.20 7.25 7.79
C LEU A 10 -3.54 5.87 7.93
N GLN A 11 -3.70 5.21 9.08
CA GLN A 11 -3.24 3.84 9.28
C GLN A 11 -3.98 2.86 8.35
N GLU A 12 -5.31 2.92 8.29
CA GLU A 12 -6.12 2.10 7.38
C GLU A 12 -5.67 2.30 5.93
N ARG A 13 -5.57 3.56 5.48
CA ARG A 13 -5.08 3.89 4.14
C ARG A 13 -3.76 3.21 3.84
N VAL A 14 -2.78 3.32 4.74
CA VAL A 14 -1.43 2.79 4.48
C VAL A 14 -1.44 1.27 4.46
N VAL A 15 -2.00 0.64 5.49
CA VAL A 15 -1.99 -0.82 5.64
C VAL A 15 -2.78 -1.48 4.50
N CYS A 16 -4.01 -1.02 4.25
CA CYS A 16 -4.86 -1.60 3.22
C CYS A 16 -4.33 -1.34 1.80
N SER A 17 -3.77 -0.15 1.52
CA SER A 17 -3.18 0.12 0.21
C SER A 17 -1.96 -0.75 -0.07
N ILE A 18 -1.08 -0.96 0.91
CA ILE A 18 0.11 -1.81 0.74
C ILE A 18 -0.32 -3.28 0.56
N ALA A 19 -1.25 -3.78 1.38
CA ALA A 19 -1.75 -5.14 1.26
C ALA A 19 -2.40 -5.40 -0.10
N ALA A 20 -3.27 -4.48 -0.55
CA ALA A 20 -3.93 -4.55 -1.85
C ALA A 20 -2.92 -4.47 -3.01
N ALA A 21 -1.93 -3.58 -2.90
CA ALA A 21 -0.87 -3.44 -3.89
C ALA A 21 -0.07 -4.75 -4.08
N VAL A 22 0.28 -5.43 -2.99
CA VAL A 22 0.94 -6.74 -3.03
C VAL A 22 0.01 -7.78 -3.66
N LYS A 23 -1.24 -7.88 -3.19
CA LYS A 23 -2.23 -8.86 -3.67
C LYS A 23 -2.48 -8.78 -5.17
N TYR A 24 -2.57 -7.56 -5.72
CA TYR A 24 -2.88 -7.33 -7.13
C TYR A 24 -1.67 -6.97 -7.98
N GLU A 25 -0.45 -7.06 -7.44
CA GLU A 25 0.83 -6.72 -8.07
C GLU A 25 0.78 -5.34 -8.77
N VAL A 26 0.33 -4.34 -8.02
CA VAL A 26 0.35 -2.93 -8.42
C VAL A 26 1.42 -2.23 -7.58
N PRO A 27 2.20 -1.27 -8.12
CA PRO A 27 3.13 -0.49 -7.30
C PRO A 27 2.41 0.18 -6.12
N ALA A 28 2.88 -0.07 -4.89
CA ALA A 28 2.22 0.40 -3.67
C ALA A 28 2.08 1.93 -3.61
N ASN A 29 3.08 2.65 -4.12
CA ASN A 29 3.05 4.11 -4.23
C ASN A 29 1.91 4.61 -5.13
N ILE A 30 1.49 3.86 -6.16
CA ILE A 30 0.35 4.22 -7.00
C ILE A 30 -0.97 4.06 -6.23
N VAL A 31 -1.16 2.93 -5.54
CA VAL A 31 -2.41 2.70 -4.76
C VAL A 31 -2.54 3.73 -3.64
N LEU A 32 -1.45 4.01 -2.93
CA LEU A 32 -1.40 5.06 -1.89
C LEU A 32 -1.67 6.46 -2.46
N ALA A 33 -1.13 6.77 -3.63
CA ALA A 33 -1.35 8.06 -4.29
C ALA A 33 -2.82 8.23 -4.72
N VAL A 34 -3.45 7.18 -5.25
CA VAL A 34 -4.89 7.18 -5.54
C VAL A 34 -5.68 7.37 -4.26
N ALA A 35 -5.41 6.59 -3.21
CA ALA A 35 -6.13 6.72 -1.94
C ALA A 35 -5.99 8.11 -1.29
N GLU A 36 -4.83 8.74 -1.41
CA GLU A 36 -4.63 10.11 -0.97
C GLU A 36 -5.36 11.13 -1.85
N LYS A 37 -5.44 10.89 -3.16
CA LYS A 37 -6.15 11.77 -4.08
C LYS A 37 -7.65 11.71 -3.85
N GLU A 38 -8.21 10.50 -3.74
CA GLU A 38 -9.64 10.33 -3.46
C GLU A 38 -10.00 10.89 -2.08
N ALA A 39 -9.11 10.76 -1.09
CA ALA A 39 -9.26 11.35 0.23
C ALA A 39 -10.60 11.02 0.93
N GLY A 40 -11.23 9.91 0.55
CA GLY A 40 -12.48 9.44 1.11
C GLY A 40 -12.31 8.88 2.52
N LYS A 41 -13.45 8.62 3.17
CA LYS A 41 -13.54 7.99 4.49
C LYS A 41 -14.55 6.84 4.46
N PRO A 42 -14.43 5.86 5.38
CA PRO A 42 -15.50 4.89 5.60
C PRO A 42 -16.84 5.59 5.88
N GLY A 43 -17.91 5.07 5.30
CA GLY A 43 -19.27 5.61 5.36
C GLY A 43 -19.50 6.88 4.56
N GLN A 44 -18.49 7.42 3.86
CA GLN A 44 -18.65 8.67 3.11
C GLN A 44 -19.37 8.44 1.78
N TRP A 45 -20.36 9.31 1.52
CA TRP A 45 -21.05 9.41 0.24
C TRP A 45 -21.02 10.87 -0.21
N VAL A 46 -20.43 11.12 -1.38
CA VAL A 46 -20.37 12.47 -1.96
C VAL A 46 -21.27 12.52 -3.18
N ARG A 47 -22.30 13.37 -3.15
CA ARG A 47 -23.25 13.51 -4.25
C ARG A 47 -22.66 14.34 -5.39
N ASN A 48 -22.75 13.81 -6.61
CA ASN A 48 -22.37 14.49 -7.84
C ASN A 48 -23.56 15.21 -8.49
N THR A 49 -23.27 16.20 -9.33
CA THR A 49 -24.28 17.00 -10.03
C THR A 49 -25.13 16.19 -11.01
N ASN A 50 -24.58 15.08 -11.52
CA ASN A 50 -25.27 14.15 -12.42
C ASN A 50 -26.13 13.10 -11.69
N GLY A 51 -26.29 13.20 -10.37
CA GLY A 51 -27.11 12.28 -9.55
C GLY A 51 -26.39 11.02 -9.07
N THR A 52 -25.15 10.77 -9.51
CA THR A 52 -24.31 9.68 -8.98
C THR A 52 -23.71 10.06 -7.62
N HIS A 53 -23.14 9.07 -6.91
CA HIS A 53 -22.39 9.32 -5.67
C HIS A 53 -21.00 8.70 -5.76
N ASP A 54 -20.02 9.33 -5.12
CA ASP A 54 -18.70 8.74 -4.90
C ASP A 54 -18.63 8.22 -3.46
N VAL A 55 -18.31 6.92 -3.34
CA VAL A 55 -18.56 6.14 -2.14
C VAL A 55 -17.27 5.62 -1.50
N GLY A 56 -17.17 5.81 -0.19
CA GLY A 56 -16.16 5.21 0.67
C GLY A 56 -14.74 5.77 0.52
N PRO A 57 -13.74 5.09 1.13
CA PRO A 57 -12.35 5.56 1.20
C PRO A 57 -11.70 5.79 -0.16
N MET A 58 -12.11 5.02 -1.16
CA MET A 58 -11.58 5.05 -2.52
C MET A 58 -12.52 5.75 -3.52
N GLN A 59 -13.59 6.40 -3.02
CA GLN A 59 -14.52 7.23 -3.80
C GLN A 59 -15.00 6.56 -5.10
N PHE A 60 -15.51 5.34 -4.99
CA PHE A 60 -16.10 4.64 -6.13
C PHE A 60 -17.41 5.28 -6.55
N ASN A 61 -17.51 5.64 -7.83
CA ASN A 61 -18.74 6.18 -8.38
C ASN A 61 -19.83 5.09 -8.47
N THR A 62 -21.08 5.42 -8.08
CA THR A 62 -22.21 4.49 -8.13
C THR A 62 -22.54 3.98 -9.52
N SER A 63 -22.24 4.73 -10.58
CA SER A 63 -22.40 4.25 -11.96
C SER A 63 -21.48 3.05 -12.23
N TYR A 64 -20.21 3.16 -11.83
CA TYR A 64 -19.25 2.06 -11.96
C TYR A 64 -19.61 0.87 -11.06
N LEU A 65 -20.13 1.11 -9.85
CA LEU A 65 -20.59 0.03 -8.97
C LEU A 65 -21.79 -0.72 -9.57
N GLY A 66 -22.65 -0.02 -10.33
CA GLY A 66 -23.73 -0.65 -11.10
C GLY A 66 -23.22 -1.73 -12.06
N ASP A 67 -22.10 -1.49 -12.75
CA ASP A 67 -21.46 -2.49 -13.62
C ASP A 67 -20.93 -3.71 -12.86
N LEU A 68 -20.62 -3.53 -11.57
CA LEU A 68 -20.08 -4.58 -10.70
C LEU A 68 -21.16 -5.34 -9.92
N ALA A 69 -22.39 -4.87 -9.91
CA ALA A 69 -23.51 -5.51 -9.20
C ALA A 69 -23.72 -6.97 -9.64
N ARG A 70 -23.43 -7.29 -10.92
CA ARG A 70 -23.42 -8.66 -11.46
C ARG A 70 -22.47 -9.64 -10.74
N TYR A 71 -21.48 -9.12 -10.01
CA TYR A 71 -20.53 -9.88 -9.20
C TYR A 71 -20.88 -9.86 -7.71
N GLY A 72 -22.03 -9.30 -7.34
CA GLY A 72 -22.45 -9.13 -5.94
C GLY A 72 -21.72 -8.01 -5.21
N ILE A 73 -21.07 -7.08 -5.93
CA ILE A 73 -20.38 -5.93 -5.33
C ILE A 73 -21.35 -4.76 -5.25
N THR A 74 -21.55 -4.24 -4.04
CA THR A 74 -22.49 -3.17 -3.73
C THR A 74 -21.77 -1.90 -3.28
N ALA A 75 -22.52 -0.80 -3.18
CA ALA A 75 -21.99 0.45 -2.62
C ALA A 75 -21.67 0.33 -1.13
N ASP A 76 -22.40 -0.50 -0.40
CA ASP A 76 -22.17 -0.70 1.03
C ASP A 76 -20.84 -1.42 1.29
N ASP A 77 -20.44 -2.35 0.42
CA ASP A 77 -19.15 -3.04 0.53
C ASP A 77 -17.97 -2.08 0.45
N VAL A 78 -18.05 -1.09 -0.44
CA VAL A 78 -16.98 -0.09 -0.61
C VAL A 78 -17.11 1.10 0.34
N ALA A 79 -18.30 1.32 0.92
CA ALA A 79 -18.51 2.29 1.99
C ALA A 79 -17.95 1.81 3.33
N ALA A 80 -17.97 0.51 3.59
CA ALA A 80 -17.53 -0.06 4.86
C ALA A 80 -16.06 0.29 5.21
N ALA A 81 -15.77 0.32 6.51
CA ALA A 81 -14.39 0.44 6.99
C ALA A 81 -13.58 -0.81 6.64
N GLY A 82 -12.26 -0.65 6.57
CA GLY A 82 -11.32 -1.73 6.28
C GLY A 82 -10.90 -1.82 4.81
N CYS A 83 -10.33 -2.97 4.44
CA CYS A 83 -9.50 -3.04 3.23
C CYS A 83 -10.26 -3.34 1.93
N TYR A 84 -11.57 -3.61 1.96
CA TYR A 84 -12.30 -4.03 0.77
C TYR A 84 -12.26 -2.98 -0.36
N ALA A 85 -12.50 -1.70 -0.04
CA ALA A 85 -12.44 -0.63 -1.02
C ALA A 85 -11.03 -0.51 -1.67
N TYR A 86 -9.98 -0.67 -0.87
CA TYR A 86 -8.59 -0.64 -1.34
C TYR A 86 -8.26 -1.84 -2.23
N ASP A 87 -8.74 -3.03 -1.87
CA ASP A 87 -8.61 -4.24 -2.67
C ASP A 87 -9.28 -4.08 -4.03
N LEU A 88 -10.54 -3.60 -4.05
CA LEU A 88 -11.26 -3.35 -5.30
C LEU A 88 -10.55 -2.29 -6.15
N ALA A 89 -9.99 -1.26 -5.52
CA ALA A 89 -9.28 -0.20 -6.23
C ALA A 89 -7.99 -0.71 -6.86
N ALA A 90 -7.20 -1.49 -6.13
CA ALA A 90 -5.99 -2.12 -6.66
C ALA A 90 -6.30 -3.10 -7.80
N TRP A 91 -7.38 -3.89 -7.68
CA TRP A 91 -7.87 -4.73 -8.79
C TRP A 91 -8.21 -3.91 -10.03
N ARG A 92 -8.97 -2.82 -9.87
CA ARG A 92 -9.35 -1.91 -10.96
C ARG A 92 -8.11 -1.28 -11.61
N ILE A 93 -7.18 -0.75 -10.81
CA ILE A 93 -5.92 -0.18 -11.27
C ILE A 93 -5.13 -1.23 -12.06
N ARG A 94 -4.99 -2.46 -11.54
CA ARG A 94 -4.29 -3.54 -12.26
C ARG A 94 -4.93 -3.82 -13.62
N GLY A 95 -6.26 -3.79 -13.70
CA GLY A 95 -7.01 -3.88 -14.94
C GLY A 95 -6.57 -2.82 -15.96
N HIS A 96 -6.54 -1.56 -15.57
CA HIS A 96 -6.08 -0.46 -16.43
C HIS A 96 -4.60 -0.60 -16.83
N LEU A 97 -3.72 -0.93 -15.89
CA LEU A 97 -2.30 -1.12 -16.17
C LEU A 97 -2.04 -2.22 -17.20
N LYS A 98 -2.82 -3.31 -17.15
CA LYS A 98 -2.69 -4.45 -18.07
C LYS A 98 -3.34 -4.21 -19.43
N LYS A 99 -4.53 -3.59 -19.48
CA LYS A 99 -5.41 -3.62 -20.65
C LYS A 99 -5.46 -2.31 -21.44
N ASP A 100 -5.27 -1.18 -20.78
CA ASP A 100 -5.41 0.12 -21.43
C ASP A 100 -4.11 0.50 -22.18
N LYS A 101 -4.23 1.42 -23.14
CA LYS A 101 -3.08 1.94 -23.92
C LYS A 101 -2.47 3.17 -23.24
N GLY A 102 -1.22 3.48 -23.59
CA GLY A 102 -0.50 4.66 -23.10
C GLY A 102 0.57 4.35 -22.06
N ASP A 103 1.25 5.40 -21.57
CA ASP A 103 2.25 5.26 -20.53
C ASP A 103 1.65 4.80 -19.19
N LEU A 104 2.51 4.44 -18.23
CA LEU A 104 2.11 3.96 -16.91
C LEU A 104 1.14 4.93 -16.21
N TRP A 105 1.43 6.23 -16.26
CA TRP A 105 0.66 7.24 -15.53
C TRP A 105 -0.67 7.53 -16.20
N THR A 106 -0.73 7.49 -17.53
CA THR A 106 -2.00 7.55 -18.26
C THR A 106 -2.91 6.40 -17.85
N ARG A 107 -2.39 5.16 -17.84
CA ARG A 107 -3.15 3.96 -17.45
C ARG A 107 -3.57 4.00 -15.99
N ALA A 108 -2.69 4.42 -15.06
CA ALA A 108 -3.04 4.55 -13.65
C ALA A 108 -4.13 5.61 -13.43
N ALA A 109 -4.05 6.76 -14.11
CA ALA A 109 -5.04 7.83 -14.02
C ALA A 109 -6.40 7.48 -14.65
N ASN A 110 -6.50 6.40 -15.44
CA ASN A 110 -7.78 5.87 -15.92
C ASN A 110 -8.67 5.35 -14.78
N TYR A 111 -8.11 5.13 -13.58
CA TYR A 111 -8.89 4.92 -12.36
C TYR A 111 -9.95 6.01 -12.18
N HIS A 112 -9.56 7.27 -12.39
CA HIS A 112 -10.44 8.43 -12.30
C HIS A 112 -11.23 8.64 -13.58
N SER A 113 -10.55 8.74 -14.73
CA SER A 113 -11.22 8.92 -16.02
C SER A 113 -10.31 8.57 -17.20
N ARG A 114 -10.89 7.94 -18.22
CA ARG A 114 -10.24 7.72 -19.52
C ARG A 114 -10.32 8.95 -20.45
N THR A 115 -11.15 9.93 -20.13
CA THR A 115 -11.29 11.13 -20.94
C THR A 115 -10.03 11.99 -20.82
N PRO A 116 -9.34 12.34 -21.93
CA PRO A 116 -8.01 12.95 -21.89
C PRO A 116 -7.88 14.19 -21.00
N ARG A 117 -8.88 15.09 -21.02
CA ARG A 117 -8.84 16.33 -20.22
C ARG A 117 -8.86 16.07 -18.71
N TYR A 118 -9.67 15.12 -18.24
CA TYR A 118 -9.79 14.80 -16.81
C TYR A 118 -8.62 13.94 -16.35
N ASN A 119 -8.21 12.98 -17.20
CA ASN A 119 -7.03 12.17 -16.98
C ASN A 119 -5.79 13.04 -16.79
N ALA A 120 -5.54 14.00 -17.68
CA ALA A 120 -4.34 14.83 -17.63
C ALA A 120 -4.21 15.60 -16.31
N VAL A 121 -5.32 16.17 -15.81
CA VAL A 121 -5.36 16.87 -14.51
C VAL A 121 -5.09 15.90 -13.37
N TYR A 122 -5.79 14.78 -13.32
CA TYR A 122 -5.63 13.77 -12.28
C TYR A 122 -4.20 13.20 -12.26
N ARG A 123 -3.67 12.86 -13.44
CA ARG A 123 -2.34 12.29 -13.66
C ARG A 123 -1.22 13.20 -13.16
N LYS A 124 -1.35 14.52 -13.33
CA LYS A 124 -0.36 15.49 -12.82
C LYS A 124 -0.23 15.40 -11.30
N ASP A 125 -1.37 15.39 -10.60
CA ASP A 125 -1.41 15.29 -9.14
C ASP A 125 -0.98 13.90 -8.65
N LEU A 126 -1.43 12.85 -9.34
CA LEU A 126 -1.09 11.46 -9.02
C LEU A 126 0.42 11.22 -9.03
N ARG A 127 1.16 11.80 -9.99
CA ARG A 127 2.63 11.69 -10.07
C ARG A 127 3.32 12.31 -8.87
N VAL A 128 2.87 13.48 -8.41
CA VAL A 128 3.43 14.17 -7.25
C VAL A 128 3.20 13.35 -5.98
N LYS A 129 1.97 12.86 -5.78
CA LYS A 129 1.62 12.02 -4.63
C LYS A 129 2.38 10.69 -4.65
N ALA A 130 2.52 10.06 -5.81
CA ALA A 130 3.23 8.79 -5.94
C ALA A 130 4.74 8.93 -5.69
N ALA A 131 5.36 10.06 -6.06
CA ALA A 131 6.75 10.34 -5.69
C ALA A 131 6.89 10.46 -4.17
N LYS A 132 6.03 11.26 -3.52
CA LYS A 132 6.01 11.41 -2.05
C LYS A 132 5.84 10.05 -1.33
N TRP A 133 4.95 9.19 -1.83
CA TRP A 133 4.76 7.86 -1.24
C TRP A 133 5.92 6.91 -1.54
N ALA A 134 6.60 7.04 -2.67
CA ALA A 134 7.82 6.28 -2.94
C ALA A 134 8.90 6.61 -1.90
N ASP A 135 9.19 7.89 -1.68
CA ASP A 135 10.17 8.34 -0.68
C ASP A 135 9.79 7.86 0.73
N TRP A 136 8.51 7.96 1.08
CA TRP A 136 8.00 7.52 2.39
C TRP A 136 8.17 6.01 2.59
N LEU A 137 7.90 5.21 1.55
CA LEU A 137 8.06 3.76 1.57
C LEU A 137 9.53 3.36 1.63
N GLU A 138 10.40 3.97 0.82
CA GLU A 138 11.85 3.71 0.79
C GLU A 138 12.51 4.00 2.14
N ALA A 139 12.02 4.99 2.88
CA ALA A 139 12.54 5.28 4.21
C ALA A 139 12.18 4.21 5.26
N ARG A 140 11.13 3.40 5.04
CA ARG A 140 10.48 2.55 6.05
C ARG A 140 10.48 1.06 5.74
N PHE A 141 10.59 0.69 4.47
CA PHE A 141 10.49 -0.68 4.01
C PHE A 141 11.65 -1.00 3.07
N VAL A 142 11.95 -2.29 2.95
CA VAL A 142 12.77 -2.80 1.86
C VAL A 142 11.93 -2.72 0.59
N THR A 143 12.28 -1.85 -0.34
CA THR A 143 11.54 -1.62 -1.59
C THR A 143 12.34 -2.14 -2.79
N VAL A 144 11.65 -2.35 -3.91
CA VAL A 144 12.26 -2.79 -5.17
C VAL A 144 11.77 -1.88 -6.29
N ASP A 145 12.68 -1.33 -7.08
CA ASP A 145 12.34 -0.53 -8.26
C ASP A 145 11.98 -1.44 -9.44
N VAL A 146 10.68 -1.71 -9.59
CA VAL A 146 10.14 -2.59 -10.64
C VAL A 146 10.34 -2.06 -12.06
N THR A 147 10.81 -0.82 -12.24
CA THR A 147 11.09 -0.26 -13.57
C THR A 147 12.53 -0.54 -14.04
N LYS A 148 13.44 -0.92 -13.13
CA LYS A 148 14.83 -1.25 -13.47
C LYS A 148 14.97 -2.73 -13.83
N LYS A 149 15.62 -3.01 -14.96
CA LYS A 149 15.84 -4.36 -15.53
C LYS A 149 16.65 -5.33 -14.64
N ARG A 150 17.14 -4.86 -13.48
CA ARG A 150 17.87 -5.63 -12.47
C ARG A 150 17.63 -5.00 -11.10
N ALA A 151 16.37 -5.01 -10.67
CA ALA A 151 15.95 -4.35 -9.46
C ALA A 151 16.58 -5.04 -8.23
N THR A 152 17.57 -4.39 -7.62
CA THR A 152 18.11 -4.78 -6.31
C THR A 152 17.23 -4.18 -5.22
N ALA A 153 16.97 -4.95 -4.17
CA ALA A 153 16.23 -4.47 -3.01
C ALA A 153 16.98 -3.32 -2.32
N SER A 154 16.29 -2.21 -2.07
CA SER A 154 16.81 -1.06 -1.34
C SER A 154 16.75 -1.35 0.17
N LEU A 155 17.82 -1.03 0.90
CA LEU A 155 17.77 -1.04 2.36
C LEU A 155 17.02 0.20 2.86
N PRO A 156 16.12 0.09 3.86
CA PRO A 156 15.44 1.26 4.39
C PRO A 156 16.45 2.21 5.04
N VAL A 157 16.33 3.51 4.73
CA VAL A 157 17.24 4.55 5.23
C VAL A 157 17.31 4.55 6.76
N ALA A 158 16.19 4.27 7.44
CA ALA A 158 16.14 4.18 8.90
C ALA A 158 17.01 3.03 9.47
N ALA A 159 17.24 1.95 8.72
CA ALA A 159 18.12 0.85 9.14
C ALA A 159 19.60 1.14 8.84
N ALA A 160 19.90 1.93 7.80
CA ALA A 160 21.26 2.27 7.41
C ALA A 160 21.95 3.20 8.43
N VAL A 161 21.21 4.12 9.05
CA VAL A 161 21.75 5.03 10.08
C VAL A 161 22.16 4.28 11.36
N VAL A 162 21.48 3.17 11.68
CA VAL A 162 21.81 2.31 12.84
C VAL A 162 23.07 1.48 12.60
N GLN A 163 23.39 1.16 11.34
CA GLN A 163 24.63 0.46 11.00
C GLN A 163 25.85 1.39 11.00
N ALA A 164 25.71 2.63 10.51
CA ALA A 164 26.82 3.59 10.45
C ALA A 164 27.34 3.98 11.85
N SER A 165 26.47 4.03 12.87
CA SER A 165 26.87 4.34 14.26
C SER A 165 27.52 3.17 14.99
N ARG A 166 27.36 1.93 14.51
CA ARG A 166 27.95 0.74 15.16
C ARG A 166 29.40 0.47 14.74
N VAL A 167 29.86 1.07 13.64
CA VAL A 167 31.20 0.82 13.07
C VAL A 167 32.30 1.68 13.73
N GLN A 168 31.96 2.72 14.51
CA GLN A 168 32.97 3.61 15.13
C GLN A 168 33.43 3.21 16.54
N ALA A 169 32.97 2.08 17.09
CA ALA A 169 33.40 1.62 18.41
C ALA A 169 34.23 0.33 18.31
N THR A 170 35.48 0.45 17.84
CA THR A 170 36.51 -0.57 18.07
C THR A 170 37.84 0.05 18.45
N ALA A 171 38.08 0.15 19.76
CA ALA A 171 39.42 0.21 20.34
C ALA A 171 39.40 -0.39 21.77
N THR A 172 39.71 -1.69 21.82
CA THR A 172 40.44 -2.44 22.88
C THR A 172 39.79 -2.66 24.27
N PRO A 173 39.94 -3.88 24.89
CA PRO A 173 39.12 -4.31 26.03
C PRO A 173 39.81 -4.12 27.40
N PRO A 174 39.06 -4.30 28.50
CA PRO A 174 39.60 -5.15 29.56
C PRO A 174 38.61 -6.21 30.06
N ALA A 175 39.21 -7.29 30.56
CA ALA A 175 38.57 -8.44 31.15
C ALA A 175 37.80 -8.11 32.43
N ALA A 176 36.60 -8.67 32.57
CA ALA A 176 35.90 -8.81 33.84
C ALA A 176 35.14 -10.15 33.88
N LYS A 177 35.29 -10.84 35.01
CA LYS A 177 34.70 -12.16 35.32
C LYS A 177 33.16 -12.12 35.38
N PRO A 178 32.48 -13.25 35.18
CA PRO A 178 31.02 -13.28 35.07
C PRO A 178 30.33 -13.34 36.44
N PRO A 179 29.16 -12.72 36.63
CA PRO A 179 28.19 -13.17 37.61
C PRO A 179 27.19 -14.15 37.00
N SER A 180 26.72 -15.02 37.87
CA SER A 180 25.90 -16.20 37.68
C SER A 180 24.45 -15.93 37.25
N LYS A 181 23.95 -16.86 36.42
CA LYS A 181 22.57 -17.34 36.21
C LYS A 181 21.42 -16.54 36.84
N LEU A 182 20.50 -16.07 35.99
CA LEU A 182 19.06 -16.29 36.22
C LEU A 182 18.42 -16.76 34.89
N ALA A 183 17.80 -17.93 34.96
CA ALA A 183 17.17 -18.63 33.85
C ALA A 183 15.70 -18.23 33.73
N TRP A 184 15.27 -17.81 32.54
CA TRP A 184 13.88 -17.93 32.10
C TRP A 184 13.88 -18.66 30.76
N GLU A 185 13.50 -19.93 30.80
CA GLU A 185 13.33 -20.82 29.64
C GLU A 185 12.04 -20.52 28.87
N SER A 186 12.11 -20.90 27.58
CA SER A 186 11.03 -21.27 26.66
C SER A 186 10.21 -20.12 26.04
N ALA A 187 9.81 -20.16 24.77
CA ALA A 187 9.74 -21.29 23.84
C ALA A 187 10.13 -20.88 22.41
N GLY A 188 10.79 -21.81 21.72
CA GLY A 188 11.11 -21.70 20.30
C GLY A 188 9.84 -21.74 19.44
N TYR A 189 9.77 -20.82 18.48
CA TYR A 189 8.88 -20.91 17.35
C TYR A 189 9.70 -21.27 16.10
N VAL A 190 9.56 -22.52 15.67
CA VAL A 190 10.14 -23.05 14.42
C VAL A 190 8.99 -23.29 13.45
N PRO A 191 8.91 -22.59 12.31
CA PRO A 191 7.83 -22.84 11.36
C PRO A 191 8.26 -23.85 10.30
N ARG A 192 7.51 -24.97 10.24
CA ARG A 192 6.95 -25.65 9.04
C ARG A 192 6.95 -27.17 9.22
N LYS A 193 5.76 -27.77 9.16
CA LYS A 193 5.35 -28.63 8.03
C LYS A 193 3.84 -28.57 7.84
N VAL A 194 3.45 -28.26 6.62
CA VAL A 194 2.08 -28.41 6.12
C VAL A 194 1.90 -29.91 5.87
N THR A 195 1.09 -30.58 6.68
CA THR A 195 0.61 -31.93 6.41
C THR A 195 -0.51 -31.86 5.39
N SER A 196 -0.22 -32.33 4.17
CA SER A 196 -1.23 -32.79 3.23
C SER A 196 -1.88 -34.06 3.79
N ALA A 197 -3.18 -34.00 4.05
CA ALA A 197 -3.99 -35.18 4.31
C ALA A 197 -4.49 -35.78 2.99
N GLN A 198 -4.48 -37.11 2.92
CA GLN A 198 -5.50 -38.04 2.38
C GLN A 198 -4.90 -39.17 1.54
N PRO A 199 -5.62 -40.31 1.42
CA PRO A 199 -6.85 -40.71 2.12
C PRO A 199 -6.63 -41.68 3.29
#